data_AF-A0A327J2W8-F1
#
_entry.id   AF-A0A327J2W8-F1
#
_cell.length_a   1.000
_cell.length_b   1.000
_cell.length_c   1.000
_cell.angle_alpha   90.00
_cell.angle_beta   90.00
_cell.angle_gamma   90.00
#
_symmetry.space_group_name_H-M   'P 1'
#
loop_
_entity.id
_entity.type
_entity.pdbx_description
1 polymer ?
#
loop_
_entity_poly.entity_id
_entity_poly.type
_entity_poly.pdbx_seq_one_letter_code
_entity_poly.pdbx_strand_id
1 'polypeptide(L)' 'MISSTTVLYRSNAFSNTLGIIEDNENKPQFDTTKKIGRNDPCPCGSGKKYKKCCGAAVLQN' A
#
# COMPACT_ATOMS: atom_id res chain seq x y z
N MET A 1 32.62 7.75 -16.50
CA MET A 1 32.01 6.93 -17.57
C MET A 1 31.15 5.89 -16.89
N ILE A 2 29.83 5.91 -17.07
CA ILE A 2 28.94 4.95 -16.40
C ILE A 2 29.20 3.60 -17.06
N SER A 3 29.58 2.60 -16.27
CA SER A 3 29.87 1.25 -16.78
C SER A 3 28.65 0.70 -17.52
N SER A 4 28.88 0.02 -18.63
CA SER A 4 27.81 -0.62 -19.42
C SER A 4 26.95 -1.55 -18.56
N THR A 5 27.54 -2.17 -17.53
CA THR A 5 26.80 -2.98 -16.56
C THR A 5 25.87 -2.16 -15.69
N THR A 6 26.27 -0.95 -15.27
CA THR A 6 25.43 -0.01 -14.50
C THR A 6 24.27 0.54 -15.35
N VAL A 7 24.48 0.75 -16.66
CA VAL A 7 23.42 1.18 -17.58
C VAL A 7 22.38 0.08 -17.77
N LEU A 8 22.82 -1.16 -17.97
CA LEU A 8 21.92 -2.30 -18.12
C LEU A 8 21.17 -2.62 -16.82
N TYR A 9 21.85 -2.56 -15.68
CA TYR A 9 21.24 -2.77 -14.36
C TYR A 9 20.18 -1.72 -14.01
N ARG A 10 20.35 -0.47 -14.46
CA ARG A 10 19.34 0.58 -14.25
C ARG A 10 18.16 0.51 -15.23
N SER A 11 18.22 -0.35 -16.23
CA SER A 11 17.12 -0.50 -17.19
C SER A 11 15.95 -1.29 -16.60
N ASN A 12 14.74 -0.78 -16.76
CA ASN A 12 13.53 -1.44 -16.26
C ASN A 12 13.29 -2.80 -16.95
N ALA A 13 13.72 -2.96 -18.21
CA ALA A 13 13.56 -4.23 -18.92
C ALA A 13 14.41 -5.36 -18.31
N PHE A 14 15.63 -5.06 -17.86
CA PHE A 14 16.55 -6.06 -17.32
C PHE A 14 16.30 -6.36 -15.83
N SER A 15 15.88 -5.35 -15.06
CA SER A 15 15.60 -5.53 -13.63
C SER A 15 14.34 -6.36 -13.37
N ASN A 16 13.34 -6.27 -14.26
CA ASN A 16 12.10 -7.05 -14.18
C ASN A 16 12.30 -8.52 -14.57
N THR A 17 13.22 -8.83 -15.48
CA THR A 17 13.49 -10.23 -15.89
C THR A 17 14.35 -10.99 -14.88
N LEU A 18 15.21 -10.31 -14.13
CA LEU A 18 16.00 -10.91 -13.05
C LEU A 18 15.22 -11.11 -11.75
N GLY A 19 13.97 -10.62 -11.65
CA GLY A 19 13.12 -10.78 -10.47
C GLY A 19 13.63 -10.03 -9.23
N ILE A 20 14.43 -8.97 -9.41
CA ILE A 20 14.99 -8.15 -8.33
C ILE A 20 14.04 -7.01 -7.94
N ILE A 21 13.18 -6.59 -8.87
CA ILE A 21 12.05 -5.70 -8.54
C ILE A 21 10.89 -6.62 -8.15
N GLU A 22 10.72 -6.80 -6.84
CA GLU A 22 9.44 -7.26 -6.32
C GLU A 22 8.45 -6.09 -6.48
N ASP A 23 7.59 -6.16 -7.48
CA ASP A 23 6.36 -5.37 -7.53
C ASP A 23 5.39 -5.89 -6.45
N ASN A 24 5.83 -5.93 -5.19
CA ASN A 24 4.88 -6.03 -4.11
C ASN A 24 4.30 -4.63 -3.92
N GLU A 25 3.28 -4.32 -4.74
CA GLU A 25 2.08 -3.68 -4.21
C GLU A 25 1.50 -4.55 -3.08
N ASN A 26 2.23 -4.68 -1.97
CA ASN A 26 1.67 -5.06 -0.70
C ASN A 26 1.03 -3.81 -0.10
N LYS A 27 0.09 -3.23 -0.84
CA LYS A 27 -0.96 -2.47 -0.18
C LYS A 27 -1.63 -3.52 0.72
N PRO A 28 -1.74 -3.30 2.04
CA PRO A 28 -2.55 -4.20 2.85
C PRO A 28 -3.93 -4.23 2.18
N GLN A 29 -4.25 -5.36 1.55
CA GLN A 29 -5.57 -5.62 0.99
C GLN A 29 -6.47 -5.77 2.20
N PHE A 30 -7.00 -4.64 2.65
CA PHE A 30 -7.95 -4.61 3.73
C PHE A 30 -9.21 -5.28 3.20
N ASP A 31 -9.39 -6.55 3.58
CA ASP A 31 -10.59 -7.34 3.33
C ASP A 31 -11.80 -6.54 3.83
N THR A 32 -12.46 -5.80 2.93
CA THR A 32 -13.73 -5.12 3.23
C THR A 32 -14.83 -6.13 3.57
N THR A 33 -14.60 -7.40 3.25
CA THR A 33 -15.40 -8.57 3.61
C THR A 33 -15.39 -8.84 5.11
N LYS A 34 -14.32 -8.51 5.84
CA LYS A 34 -14.29 -8.65 7.29
C LYS A 34 -15.04 -7.47 7.90
N LYS A 35 -16.17 -7.74 8.55
CA LYS A 35 -16.95 -6.72 9.27
C LYS A 35 -16.06 -6.07 10.34
N ILE A 36 -15.47 -4.92 10.01
CA ILE A 36 -14.69 -4.15 10.97
C ILE A 36 -15.62 -3.53 12.01
N GLY A 37 -15.32 -3.73 13.28
CA GLY A 37 -16.10 -3.16 14.37
C GLY A 37 -15.92 -1.64 14.42
N ARG A 38 -16.96 -0.91 14.81
CA ARG A 38 -16.93 0.57 14.92
C ARG A 38 -15.78 1.08 15.83
N ASN A 39 -15.37 0.31 16.82
CA ASN A 39 -14.35 0.71 17.79
C ASN A 39 -12.92 0.26 17.44
N ASP A 40 -12.74 -0.58 16.42
CA ASP A 40 -11.44 -1.10 15.99
C ASP A 40 -10.54 0.01 15.42
N PRO A 41 -9.20 -0.18 15.42
CA PRO A 41 -8.29 0.75 14.76
C PRO A 41 -8.62 0.91 13.26
N CYS A 42 -8.54 2.13 12.74
CA CYS A 42 -8.79 2.41 11.34
C CYS A 42 -7.72 1.75 10.45
N PRO A 43 -8.12 0.98 9.42
CA PRO A 43 -7.18 0.34 8.50
C PRO A 43 -6.47 1.32 7.57
N CYS A 44 -6.93 2.58 7.56
CA CYS A 44 -6.28 3.69 6.87
C CYS A 44 -4.96 4.14 7.51
N GLY A 45 -4.55 3.54 8.65
CA GLY A 45 -3.30 3.90 9.34
C GLY A 45 -3.36 5.21 10.13
N SER A 46 -4.56 5.81 10.31
CA SER A 46 -4.70 7.09 11.01
C SER A 46 -4.54 7.02 12.53
N GLY A 47 -4.46 5.82 13.11
CA GLY A 47 -4.46 5.59 14.57
C GLY A 47 -5.79 5.88 15.26
N LYS A 48 -6.83 6.32 14.54
CA LYS A 48 -8.16 6.62 15.08
C LYS A 48 -9.04 5.37 15.07
N LYS A 49 -10.06 5.32 15.95
CA LYS A 49 -11.13 4.29 15.86
C LYS A 49 -11.88 4.42 14.53
N TYR A 50 -12.30 3.30 13.94
CA TYR A 50 -13.00 3.26 12.66
C TYR A 50 -14.19 4.23 12.60
N LYS A 51 -15.03 4.27 13.64
CA LYS A 51 -16.18 5.19 13.76
C LYS A 51 -15.84 6.69 13.80
N LYS A 52 -14.57 7.03 14.06
CA LYS A 52 -14.05 8.41 14.13
C LYS A 52 -13.16 8.76 12.92
N CYS A 53 -13.10 7.87 11.93
CA CYS A 53 -12.28 8.04 10.73
C CYS A 53 -13.09 7.58 9.50
N CYS A 54 -12.67 6.53 8.78
CA CYS A 54 -13.37 6.05 7.58
C CYS A 54 -14.82 5.63 7.80
N GLY A 55 -15.19 5.19 9.00
CA GLY A 55 -16.55 4.82 9.39
C GLY A 55 -17.30 5.93 10.12
N ALA A 56 -16.78 7.17 10.10
CA ALA A 56 -17.54 8.32 10.57
C ALA A 56 -18.63 8.62 9.54
N ALA A 57 -19.87 8.30 9.88
CA ALA A 57 -21.01 8.93 9.22
C ALA A 57 -20.89 10.42 9.52
N VAL A 58 -20.51 11.22 8.53
CA VAL A 58 -20.39 12.66 8.69
C VAL A 58 -21.76 13.16 9.13
N LEU A 59 -21.89 13.56 10.40
CA LEU A 59 -22.98 14.42 10.81
C LEU A 59 -22.66 15.80 10.24
N GLN A 60 -23.19 16.07 9.04
CA GLN A 60 -23.26 17.41 8.48
C GLN A 60 -24.40 18.12 9.21
N ASN A 61 -24.08 18.93 10.21
CA ASN A 61 -24.94 20.02 10.68
C ASN A 61 -24.04 21.24 10.85
#